data_AF-A0A6A3H3A8-F1
#
_entry.id   AF-A0A6A3H3A8-F1
#
_cell.length_a   1.000
_cell.length_b   1.000
_cell.length_c   1.000
_cell.angle_alpha   90.00
_cell.angle_beta   90.00
_cell.angle_gamma   90.00
#
_symmetry.space_group_name_H-M   'P 1'
#
loop_
_entity.id
_entity.type
_entity.pdbx_description
1 polymer ?
#
loop_
_entity_poly.entity_id
_entity_poly.type
_entity_poly.pdbx_seq_one_letter_code
_entity_poly.pdbx_strand_id
1 'polypeptide(L)'
;MTTLLKYYTGESMAKMVLEAEKAPGSANVAKQLQSELLENWLRSKKTPSSVFRVLKLNKAGDKAFESPVLAMWLKYVAFFKDANPLVRVNVAEVLKRYYANEVLGKMLIEALKVPSTKKIAKSTLDALTIGWMYQKVEPQKVYKWLLVDGTAADDAGRKLYKSYNTLYHDKYPNAFR
;
A
#
# COMPACT_ATOMS: atom_id res chain seq x y z
N MET A 1 24.31 7.57 1.21
CA MET A 1 23.10 7.80 2.04
C MET A 1 23.30 8.53 3.37
N THR A 2 24.25 8.14 4.22
CA THR A 2 24.35 8.62 5.63
C THR A 2 24.57 10.13 5.78
N THR A 3 25.32 10.78 4.88
CA THR A 3 25.53 12.23 4.90
C THR A 3 24.25 13.03 4.65
N LEU A 4 23.41 12.61 3.68
CA LEU A 4 22.16 13.31 3.36
C LEU A 4 21.16 13.22 4.52
N LEU A 5 21.08 12.06 5.17
CA LEU A 5 20.20 11.85 6.33
C LEU A 5 20.62 12.65 7.58
N LYS A 6 21.79 13.28 7.61
CA LYS A 6 22.16 14.25 8.66
C LYS A 6 21.42 15.58 8.51
N TYR A 7 21.02 15.94 7.29
CA TYR A 7 20.44 17.24 6.96
C TYR A 7 18.96 17.16 6.55
N TYR A 8 18.51 16.00 6.10
CA TYR A 8 17.14 15.79 5.64
C TYR A 8 16.41 14.74 6.49
N THR A 9 15.15 15.03 6.84
CA THR A 9 14.28 14.01 7.43
C THR A 9 14.08 12.85 6.46
N GLY A 10 13.76 11.65 6.97
CA GLY A 10 13.52 10.49 6.10
C GLY A 10 12.38 10.72 5.09
N GLU A 11 11.34 11.48 5.48
CA GLU A 11 10.27 11.91 4.57
C GLU A 11 10.78 12.87 3.49
N SER A 12 11.51 13.93 3.88
CA SER A 12 12.04 14.93 2.93
C SER A 12 13.01 14.30 1.93
N MET A 13 13.86 13.38 2.41
CA MET A 13 14.77 12.62 1.56
C MET A 13 14.01 11.74 0.57
N ALA A 14 12.99 11.00 1.02
CA ALA A 14 12.15 10.19 0.15
C ALA A 14 11.48 11.03 -0.95
N LYS A 15 10.91 12.19 -0.58
CA LYS A 15 10.29 13.11 -1.56
C LYS A 15 11.32 13.64 -2.56
N MET A 16 12.49 14.08 -2.10
CA MET A 16 13.56 14.57 -2.98
C MET A 16 13.99 13.52 -4.00
N VAL A 17 14.18 12.27 -3.56
CA VAL A 17 14.51 11.15 -4.45
C VAL A 17 13.40 10.91 -5.47
N LEU A 18 12.14 10.88 -5.04
CA LEU A 18 11.00 10.66 -5.93
C LEU A 18 10.82 11.77 -6.96
N GLU A 19 11.07 13.02 -6.60
CA GLU A 19 11.05 14.14 -7.56
C GLU A 19 12.24 14.07 -8.54
N ALA A 20 13.44 13.74 -8.06
CA ALA A 20 14.61 13.58 -8.90
C ALA A 20 14.49 12.41 -9.89
N GLU A 21 13.70 11.37 -9.58
CA GLU A 21 13.40 10.28 -10.51
C GLU A 21 12.60 10.74 -11.74
N LYS A 22 11.84 11.83 -11.64
CA LYS A 22 11.02 12.35 -12.76
C LYS A 22 11.84 13.13 -13.79
N ALA A 23 12.98 13.70 -13.38
CA ALA A 23 13.84 14.47 -14.27
C ALA A 23 14.84 13.56 -15.01
N PRO A 24 14.87 13.55 -16.36
CA PRO A 24 15.72 12.63 -17.12
C PRO A 24 17.21 12.70 -16.75
N GLY A 25 17.73 13.89 -16.47
CA GLY A 25 19.14 14.10 -16.11
C GLY A 25 19.54 13.55 -14.74
N SER A 26 18.59 13.33 -13.83
CA SER A 26 18.84 12.80 -12.47
C SER A 26 18.25 11.42 -12.21
N ALA A 27 17.50 10.85 -13.15
CA ALA A 27 16.74 9.61 -12.95
C ALA A 27 17.60 8.42 -12.51
N ASN A 28 18.80 8.25 -13.08
CA ASN A 28 19.68 7.13 -12.72
C ASN A 28 20.25 7.28 -11.30
N VAL A 29 20.71 8.48 -10.95
CA VAL A 29 21.21 8.79 -9.59
C VAL A 29 20.09 8.66 -8.57
N ALA A 30 18.88 9.12 -8.90
CA ALA A 30 17.72 9.04 -8.03
C ALA A 30 17.31 7.58 -7.76
N LYS A 31 17.33 6.70 -8.78
CA LYS A 31 17.09 5.25 -8.58
C LYS A 31 18.15 4.62 -7.68
N GLN A 32 19.43 4.99 -7.83
CA GLN A 32 20.50 4.53 -6.93
C GLN A 32 20.25 5.00 -5.49
N LEU A 33 19.91 6.28 -5.31
CA LEU A 33 19.56 6.82 -3.99
C LEU A 33 18.32 6.15 -3.39
N GLN A 34 17.33 5.79 -4.20
CA GLN A 34 16.17 5.03 -3.75
C GLN A 34 16.60 3.67 -3.19
N SER A 35 17.40 2.90 -3.93
CA SER A 35 17.93 1.61 -3.46
C SER A 35 18.73 1.76 -2.18
N GLU A 36 19.64 2.73 -2.12
CA GLU A 36 20.42 3.03 -0.91
C GLU A 36 19.52 3.37 0.29
N LEU A 37 18.39 4.05 0.06
CA LEU A 37 17.47 4.44 1.13
C LEU A 37 16.75 3.22 1.70
N LEU A 38 16.29 2.30 0.83
CA LEU A 38 15.68 1.04 1.24
C LEU A 38 16.67 0.17 2.02
N GLU A 39 17.90 0.03 1.50
CA GLU A 39 18.97 -0.71 2.17
C GLU A 39 19.32 -0.09 3.52
N ASN A 40 19.44 1.24 3.59
CA ASN A 40 19.74 1.92 4.84
C ASN A 40 18.65 1.69 5.89
N TRP A 41 17.37 1.71 5.52
CA TRP A 41 16.29 1.37 6.44
C TRP A 41 16.39 -0.07 6.93
N LEU A 42 16.69 -1.02 6.04
CA LEU A 42 16.89 -2.43 6.39
C LEU A 42 18.10 -2.64 7.33
N ARG A 43 19.27 -2.08 6.99
CA ARG A 43 20.50 -2.13 7.83
C ARG A 43 20.28 -1.49 9.19
N SER A 44 19.47 -0.44 9.25
CA SER A 44 19.04 0.22 10.50
C SER A 44 17.95 -0.54 11.26
N LYS A 45 17.64 -1.78 10.86
CA LYS A 45 16.63 -2.67 11.47
C LYS A 45 15.24 -2.04 11.58
N LYS A 46 14.89 -1.12 10.67
CA LYS A 46 13.56 -0.50 10.68
C LYS A 46 12.54 -1.50 10.17
N THR A 47 11.44 -1.69 10.91
CA THR A 47 10.32 -2.49 10.41
C THR A 47 9.51 -1.70 9.38
N PRO A 48 8.71 -2.34 8.53
CA PRO A 48 7.77 -1.65 7.66
C PRO A 48 6.88 -0.66 8.42
N SER A 49 6.40 -1.02 9.62
CA SER A 49 5.64 -0.12 10.49
C SER A 49 6.45 1.08 10.99
N SER A 50 7.76 0.90 11.23
CA SER A 50 8.65 2.01 11.58
C SER A 50 8.87 2.94 10.41
N VAL A 51 9.14 2.41 9.21
CA VAL A 51 9.36 3.23 8.01
C VAL A 51 8.09 3.98 7.62
N PHE A 52 6.92 3.40 7.82
CA PHE A 52 5.64 4.08 7.65
C PHE A 52 5.56 5.40 8.44
N ARG A 53 6.06 5.40 9.69
CA ARG A 53 6.14 6.61 10.53
C ARG A 53 7.27 7.55 10.13
N VAL A 54 8.41 7.02 9.69
CA VAL A 54 9.53 7.84 9.17
C VAL A 54 9.09 8.67 7.97
N LEU A 55 8.24 8.10 7.12
CA LEU A 55 7.65 8.76 5.97
C LEU A 55 6.41 9.62 6.31
N LYS A 56 6.08 9.73 7.61
CA LYS A 56 4.93 10.45 8.15
C LYS A 56 3.57 10.07 7.54
N LEU A 57 3.45 8.87 6.98
CA LEU A 57 2.20 8.38 6.41
C LEU A 57 1.10 8.30 7.49
N ASN A 58 1.46 7.98 8.73
CA ASN A 58 0.54 7.97 9.86
C ASN A 58 -0.08 9.34 10.23
N LYS A 59 0.44 10.44 9.67
CA LYS A 59 -0.05 11.80 9.88
C LYS A 59 -0.57 12.46 8.61
N ALA A 60 -0.51 11.77 7.47
CA ALA A 60 -0.86 12.35 6.18
C ALA A 60 -2.38 12.35 5.90
N GLY A 61 -3.17 11.72 6.77
CA GLY A 61 -4.63 11.63 6.64
C GLY A 61 -5.04 11.05 5.29
N ASP A 62 -6.19 11.48 4.78
CA ASP A 62 -6.73 10.99 3.50
C ASP A 62 -5.91 11.42 2.28
N LYS A 63 -4.93 12.33 2.43
CA LYS A 63 -4.02 12.76 1.34
C LYS A 63 -2.76 11.92 1.23
N ALA A 64 -2.55 10.96 2.13
CA ALA A 64 -1.35 10.12 2.13
C ALA A 64 -1.17 9.33 0.81
N PHE A 65 -2.27 9.06 0.12
CA PHE A 65 -2.34 8.22 -1.06
C PHE A 65 -2.02 8.96 -2.36
N GLU A 66 -2.16 10.27 -2.35
CA GLU A 66 -1.63 11.15 -3.40
C GLU A 66 -0.10 11.28 -3.27
N SER A 67 0.46 10.91 -2.11
CA SER A 67 1.89 11.05 -1.87
C SER A 67 2.69 9.91 -2.50
N PRO A 68 3.69 10.21 -3.35
CA PRO A 68 4.53 9.18 -3.95
C PRO A 68 5.37 8.42 -2.90
N VAL A 69 5.47 8.93 -1.66
CA VAL A 69 6.17 8.25 -0.56
C VAL A 69 5.44 6.98 -0.08
N LEU A 70 4.14 6.85 -0.33
CA LEU A 70 3.40 5.62 -0.04
C LEU A 70 3.83 4.47 -0.97
N ALA A 71 3.99 4.74 -2.26
CA ALA A 71 4.51 3.76 -3.20
C ALA A 71 5.93 3.33 -2.80
N MET A 72 6.76 4.27 -2.33
CA MET A 72 8.07 3.96 -1.77
C MET A 72 7.99 3.09 -0.51
N TRP A 73 7.02 3.33 0.37
CA TRP A 73 6.79 2.47 1.53
C TRP A 73 6.39 1.04 1.13
N LEU A 74 5.48 0.88 0.15
CA LEU A 74 5.10 -0.44 -0.37
C LEU A 74 6.28 -1.17 -1.02
N LYS A 75 7.12 -0.46 -1.78
CA LYS A 75 8.40 -0.99 -2.29
C LYS A 75 9.30 -1.46 -1.13
N TYR A 76 9.41 -0.68 -0.06
CA TYR A 76 10.16 -1.08 1.12
C TYR A 76 9.59 -2.34 1.77
N VAL A 77 8.26 -2.49 1.85
CA VAL A 77 7.63 -3.71 2.36
C VAL A 77 8.01 -4.93 1.51
N ALA A 78 8.07 -4.80 0.19
CA ALA A 78 8.52 -5.87 -0.70
C ALA A 78 9.97 -6.25 -0.39
N PHE A 79 10.85 -5.26 -0.44
CA PHE A 79 12.27 -5.43 -0.15
C PHE A 79 12.52 -6.07 1.23
N PHE A 80 11.80 -5.62 2.26
CA PHE A 80 11.91 -6.17 3.61
C PHE A 80 11.45 -7.63 3.68
N LYS A 81 10.35 -8.00 3.03
CA LYS A 81 9.84 -9.37 3.00
C LYS A 81 10.79 -10.32 2.27
N ASP A 82 11.37 -9.86 1.15
CA ASP A 82 12.34 -10.65 0.38
C ASP A 82 13.63 -10.87 1.20
N ALA A 83 14.08 -9.86 1.93
CA ALA A 83 15.24 -9.97 2.82
C ALA A 83 14.95 -10.74 4.13
N ASN A 84 13.68 -10.87 4.54
CA ASN A 84 13.28 -11.48 5.80
C ASN A 84 12.08 -12.44 5.60
N PRO A 85 12.24 -13.56 4.88
CA PRO A 85 11.13 -14.42 4.46
C PRO A 85 10.34 -15.03 5.62
N LEU A 86 10.95 -15.17 6.80
CA LEU A 86 10.31 -15.71 8.00
C LEU A 86 9.52 -14.65 8.79
N VAL A 87 9.74 -13.36 8.53
CA VAL A 87 9.09 -12.27 9.27
C VAL A 87 7.75 -11.95 8.63
N ARG A 88 6.67 -12.25 9.37
CA ARG A 88 5.31 -11.89 8.94
C ARG A 88 5.10 -10.38 9.07
N VAL A 89 4.75 -9.74 7.96
CA VAL A 89 4.36 -8.32 7.93
C VAL A 89 2.90 -8.19 7.53
N ASN A 90 2.06 -7.77 8.49
CA ASN A 90 0.65 -7.51 8.26
C ASN A 90 0.42 -6.07 7.76
N VAL A 91 0.56 -5.89 6.45
CA VAL A 91 0.42 -4.59 5.77
C VAL A 91 -0.98 -4.01 6.00
N ALA A 92 -2.01 -4.85 5.94
CA ALA A 92 -3.40 -4.44 6.16
C ALA A 92 -3.60 -3.86 7.55
N GLU A 93 -3.02 -4.47 8.59
CA GLU A 93 -3.12 -3.99 9.96
C GLU A 93 -2.39 -2.65 10.17
N VAL A 94 -1.21 -2.47 9.56
CA VAL A 94 -0.51 -1.18 9.63
C VAL A 94 -1.37 -0.07 9.05
N LEU A 95 -1.99 -0.32 7.90
CA LEU A 95 -2.79 0.67 7.19
C LEU A 95 -4.14 0.95 7.88
N LYS A 96 -4.83 -0.08 8.38
CA LYS A 96 -6.12 0.06 9.12
C LYS A 96 -6.01 0.90 10.39
N ARG A 97 -4.83 1.00 10.98
CA ARG A 97 -4.59 1.83 12.19
C ARG A 97 -4.72 3.33 11.92
N TYR A 98 -4.60 3.76 10.66
CA TYR A 98 -4.52 5.19 10.32
C TYR A 98 -5.52 5.62 9.25
N TYR A 99 -6.14 4.69 8.54
CA TYR A 99 -6.99 5.02 7.38
C TYR A 99 -8.29 4.23 7.35
N ALA A 100 -9.34 4.90 6.92
CA ALA A 100 -10.66 4.31 6.72
C ALA A 100 -10.68 3.31 5.55
N ASN A 101 -11.58 2.33 5.62
CA ASN A 101 -11.67 1.25 4.63
C ASN A 101 -11.89 1.75 3.19
N GLU A 102 -12.69 2.80 3.01
CA GLU A 102 -12.89 3.43 1.69
C GLU A 102 -11.56 3.84 1.07
N VAL A 103 -10.74 4.49 1.88
CA VAL A 103 -9.46 5.04 1.47
C VAL A 103 -8.45 3.92 1.20
N LEU A 104 -8.45 2.87 2.03
CA LEU A 104 -7.62 1.69 1.83
C LEU A 104 -7.91 0.96 0.52
N GLY A 105 -9.19 0.80 0.17
CA GLY A 105 -9.61 0.17 -1.06
C GLY A 105 -9.05 0.91 -2.28
N LYS A 106 -9.35 2.21 -2.40
CA LYS A 106 -8.89 3.07 -3.50
C LYS A 106 -7.37 3.03 -3.66
N MET A 107 -6.65 3.20 -2.55
CA MET A 107 -5.19 3.14 -2.53
C MET A 107 -4.63 1.86 -3.15
N LEU A 108 -5.10 0.72 -2.68
CA LEU A 108 -4.50 -0.56 -3.06
C LEU A 108 -4.91 -0.95 -4.47
N ILE A 109 -6.06 -0.48 -4.97
CA ILE A 109 -6.43 -0.58 -6.38
C ILE A 109 -5.42 0.17 -7.26
N GLU A 110 -5.02 1.39 -6.91
CA GLU A 110 -3.96 2.10 -7.65
C GLU A 110 -2.60 1.37 -7.55
N ALA A 111 -2.26 0.86 -6.36
CA ALA A 111 -1.03 0.11 -6.16
C ALA A 111 -0.98 -1.24 -6.92
N LEU A 112 -2.12 -1.78 -7.38
CA LEU A 112 -2.17 -2.94 -8.27
C LEU A 112 -1.68 -2.61 -9.70
N LYS A 113 -1.83 -1.36 -10.14
CA LYS A 113 -1.44 -0.91 -11.48
C LYS A 113 0.07 -0.76 -11.63
N VAL A 114 0.79 -0.60 -10.51
CA VAL A 114 2.25 -0.48 -10.47
C VAL A 114 2.90 -1.86 -10.32
N PRO A 115 3.71 -2.35 -11.28
CA PRO A 115 4.26 -3.71 -11.27
C PRO A 115 5.02 -4.07 -9.99
N SER A 116 5.84 -3.15 -9.47
CA SER A 116 6.67 -3.38 -8.28
C SER A 116 5.86 -3.53 -6.98
N THR A 117 4.63 -3.01 -6.91
CA THR A 117 3.78 -3.08 -5.71
C THR A 117 2.63 -4.06 -5.86
N LYS A 118 2.35 -4.54 -7.08
CA LYS A 118 1.20 -5.38 -7.44
C LYS A 118 1.00 -6.58 -6.50
N LYS A 119 2.05 -7.34 -6.20
CA LYS A 119 1.96 -8.54 -5.33
C LYS A 119 1.52 -8.18 -3.90
N ILE A 120 2.06 -7.11 -3.34
CA ILE A 120 1.70 -6.64 -1.99
C ILE A 120 0.32 -6.03 -1.98
N ALA A 121 0.00 -5.21 -2.98
CA ALA A 121 -1.31 -4.60 -3.10
C ALA A 121 -2.42 -5.67 -3.15
N LYS A 122 -2.23 -6.70 -3.99
CA LYS A 122 -3.16 -7.83 -4.10
C LYS A 122 -3.34 -8.56 -2.77
N SER A 123 -2.24 -9.03 -2.17
CA SER A 123 -2.31 -9.77 -0.90
C SER A 123 -2.91 -8.94 0.25
N THR A 124 -2.69 -7.62 0.23
CA THR A 124 -3.29 -6.71 1.20
C THR A 124 -4.79 -6.56 0.97
N LEU A 125 -5.23 -6.37 -0.28
CA LEU A 125 -6.66 -6.33 -0.64
C LEU A 125 -7.37 -7.63 -0.29
N ASP A 126 -6.77 -8.79 -0.58
CA ASP A 126 -7.31 -10.10 -0.20
C ASP A 126 -7.53 -10.18 1.32
N ALA A 127 -6.56 -9.73 2.13
CA ALA A 127 -6.69 -9.68 3.58
C ALA A 127 -7.77 -8.67 4.05
N LEU A 128 -7.87 -7.52 3.38
CA LEU A 128 -8.89 -6.50 3.69
C LEU A 128 -10.30 -7.02 3.42
N THR A 129 -10.54 -7.62 2.24
CA THR A 129 -11.87 -8.12 1.84
C THR A 129 -12.31 -9.27 2.73
N ILE A 130 -11.41 -10.20 3.09
CA ILE A 130 -11.70 -11.23 4.10
C ILE A 130 -12.10 -10.56 5.42
N GLY A 131 -11.31 -9.59 5.91
CA GLY A 131 -11.62 -8.87 7.14
C GLY A 131 -12.97 -8.14 7.10
N TRP A 132 -13.30 -7.47 5.99
CA TRP A 132 -14.59 -6.79 5.80
C TRP A 132 -15.76 -7.77 5.79
N MET A 133 -15.59 -8.96 5.22
CA MET A 133 -16.62 -10.01 5.24
C MET A 133 -16.89 -10.50 6.67
N TYR A 134 -15.85 -10.74 7.47
CA TYR A 134 -16.02 -11.12 8.88
C TYR A 134 -16.64 -10.00 9.72
N GLN A 135 -16.42 -8.74 9.34
CA GLN A 135 -17.06 -7.57 9.94
C GLN A 135 -18.48 -7.31 9.42
N LYS A 136 -19.02 -8.17 8.55
CA LYS A 136 -20.34 -8.03 7.91
C LYS A 136 -20.51 -6.68 7.19
N VAL A 137 -19.45 -6.17 6.59
CA VAL A 137 -19.54 -4.98 5.74
C VAL A 137 -20.45 -5.30 4.56
N GLU A 138 -21.43 -4.46 4.28
CA GLU A 138 -22.34 -4.69 3.16
C GLU A 138 -21.58 -4.69 1.81
N PRO A 139 -21.92 -5.58 0.87
CA PRO A 139 -21.31 -5.61 -0.46
C PRO A 139 -21.37 -4.28 -1.20
N GLN A 140 -22.44 -3.49 -1.04
CA GLN A 140 -22.55 -2.16 -1.67
C GLN A 140 -21.43 -1.21 -1.23
N LYS A 141 -21.00 -1.27 0.04
CA LYS A 141 -19.88 -0.47 0.55
C LYS A 141 -18.57 -0.94 -0.07
N VAL A 142 -18.35 -2.26 -0.12
CA VAL A 142 -17.14 -2.85 -0.72
C VAL A 142 -17.06 -2.58 -2.23
N TYR A 143 -18.20 -2.59 -2.94
CA TYR A 143 -18.29 -2.20 -4.35
C TYR A 143 -17.73 -0.79 -4.58
N LYS A 144 -18.14 0.17 -3.76
CA LYS A 144 -17.65 1.55 -3.80
C LYS A 144 -16.16 1.63 -3.44
N TRP A 145 -15.73 0.95 -2.39
CA TRP A 145 -14.35 1.00 -1.92
C TRP A 145 -13.35 0.37 -2.88
N LEU A 146 -13.76 -0.63 -3.65
CA LEU A 146 -12.94 -1.27 -4.68
C LEU A 146 -13.05 -0.58 -6.06
N LEU A 147 -13.70 0.59 -6.14
CA LEU A 147 -13.83 1.39 -7.35
C LEU A 147 -14.41 0.61 -8.54
N VAL A 148 -15.41 -0.24 -8.30
CA VAL A 148 -15.92 -1.15 -9.33
C VAL A 148 -16.73 -0.42 -10.41
N ASP A 149 -17.35 0.71 -10.06
CA ASP A 149 -18.21 1.46 -10.96
C ASP A 149 -17.49 1.89 -12.25
N GLY A 150 -18.13 1.72 -13.40
CA GLY A 150 -17.55 2.05 -14.71
C GLY A 150 -16.32 1.26 -15.17
N THR A 151 -15.84 0.28 -14.41
CA THR A 151 -14.62 -0.49 -14.77
C THR A 151 -14.88 -1.62 -15.77
N ALA A 152 -13.86 -1.99 -16.55
CA ALA A 152 -13.91 -3.13 -17.47
C ALA A 152 -14.17 -4.47 -16.75
N ALA A 153 -14.66 -5.48 -17.48
CA ALA A 153 -15.03 -6.79 -16.91
C ALA A 153 -13.85 -7.54 -16.28
N ASP A 154 -12.63 -7.28 -16.78
CA ASP A 154 -11.38 -7.91 -16.38
C ASP A 154 -10.58 -7.09 -15.34
N ASP A 155 -11.09 -5.93 -14.92
CA ASP A 155 -10.50 -5.09 -13.89
C ASP A 155 -10.25 -5.86 -12.58
N ALA A 156 -9.13 -5.56 -11.92
CA ALA A 156 -8.71 -6.26 -10.73
C ALA A 156 -9.63 -6.01 -9.52
N GLY A 157 -10.10 -4.77 -9.35
CA GLY A 157 -11.08 -4.40 -8.30
C GLY A 157 -12.42 -5.08 -8.53
N ARG A 158 -12.90 -5.12 -9.79
CA ARG A 158 -14.12 -5.85 -10.16
C ARG A 158 -14.02 -7.34 -9.89
N LYS A 159 -12.89 -7.99 -10.24
CA LYS A 159 -12.65 -9.42 -9.95
C LYS A 159 -12.67 -9.70 -8.44
N LEU A 160 -11.99 -8.86 -7.65
CA LEU A 160 -11.99 -8.97 -6.19
C LEU A 160 -13.39 -8.79 -5.60
N TYR A 161 -14.15 -7.81 -6.09
CA TYR A 161 -15.53 -7.59 -5.65
C TYR A 161 -16.43 -8.79 -5.96
N LYS A 162 -16.33 -9.38 -7.16
CA LYS A 162 -17.11 -10.58 -7.52
C LYS A 162 -16.87 -11.70 -6.50
N SER A 163 -15.60 -12.02 -6.21
CA SER A 163 -15.26 -13.03 -5.21
C SER A 163 -15.79 -12.68 -3.81
N TYR A 164 -15.64 -11.42 -3.39
CA TYR A 164 -16.17 -10.95 -2.11
C TYR A 164 -17.69 -11.12 -2.02
N ASN A 165 -18.43 -10.67 -3.04
CA ASN A 165 -19.88 -10.68 -3.07
C ASN A 165 -20.44 -12.11 -3.04
N THR A 166 -19.86 -13.03 -3.82
CA THR A 166 -20.23 -14.45 -3.79
C THR A 166 -20.02 -15.04 -2.39
N LEU A 167 -18.80 -14.92 -1.84
CA LEU A 167 -18.48 -15.47 -0.52
C LEU A 167 -19.33 -14.87 0.60
N TYR A 168 -19.69 -13.58 0.49
CA TYR A 168 -20.55 -12.92 1.46
C TYR A 168 -21.95 -13.52 1.49
N HIS A 169 -22.57 -13.74 0.32
CA HIS A 169 -23.92 -14.30 0.22
C HIS A 169 -23.96 -15.78 0.62
N ASP A 170 -22.93 -16.55 0.25
CA ASP A 170 -22.80 -17.94 0.66
C ASP A 170 -22.71 -18.06 2.19
N LYS A 171 -21.98 -17.14 2.83
CA LYS A 171 -21.79 -17.13 4.28
C LYS A 171 -22.97 -16.54 5.06
N TYR A 172 -23.66 -15.55 4.49
CA TYR A 172 -24.76 -14.83 5.13
C TYR A 172 -26.02 -14.83 4.25
N PRO A 173 -26.66 -16.00 4.02
CA PRO A 173 -27.76 -16.15 3.08
C PRO A 173 -29.04 -15.36 3.45
N ASN A 174 -29.14 -14.90 4.70
CA ASN A 174 -30.29 -14.14 5.21
C ASN A 174 -29.99 -12.65 5.42
N ALA A 175 -28.84 -12.11 4.98
CA ALA A 175 -28.43 -10.74 5.28
C ALA A 175 -29.30 -9.63 4.64
N PHE A 176 -30.17 -9.99 3.70
CA PHE A 176 -31.01 -9.05 2.93
C PHE A 176 -32.48 -9.51 2.83
N ARG A 177 -32.94 -10.37 3.75
CA ARG A 177 -34.35 -10.75 3.87
C ARG A 177 -35.10 -9.82 4.81
#